data_AF-A0A1H8GRU6-F1
#
_entry.id   AF-A0A1H8GRU6-F1
#
_cell.length_a   1.000
_cell.length_b   1.000
_cell.length_c   1.000
_cell.angle_alpha   90.00
_cell.angle_beta   90.00
_cell.angle_gamma   90.00
#
_symmetry.space_group_name_H-M   'P 1'
#
loop_
_entity.id
_entity.type
_entity.pdbx_description
1 polymer ?
#
loop_
_entity_poly.entity_id
_entity_poly.type
_entity_poly.pdbx_seq_one_letter_code
_entity_poly.pdbx_strand_id
1 'polypeptide(L)'
;MSSGNSANGVKTKGWELMYIHLGGEKIIRAAELVAIFDISIEQSSKLSKQFVAQARKRKDVEVIGEEEAKSIVVTKSKVYYSPISSSTLKKRSHHFATT
;
A
#
# COMPACT_ATOMS: atom_id res chain seq x y z
N MET A 1 -48.01 -5.96 14.62
CA MET A 1 -46.95 -4.98 14.97
C MET A 1 -45.99 -5.65 15.93
N SER A 2 -44.82 -6.05 15.47
CA SER A 2 -43.62 -6.21 16.30
C SER A 2 -42.42 -6.08 15.36
N SER A 3 -41.61 -5.07 15.66
CA SER A 3 -40.50 -4.58 14.89
C SER A 3 -39.33 -5.55 14.94
N GLY A 4 -38.81 -5.95 13.78
CA GLY A 4 -37.53 -6.62 13.65
C GLY A 4 -36.73 -5.92 12.56
N ASN A 5 -36.14 -4.77 12.88
CA ASN A 5 -35.18 -4.10 12.02
C ASN A 5 -33.92 -4.96 11.96
N SER A 6 -33.83 -5.84 10.95
CA SER A 6 -32.64 -6.63 10.69
C SER A 6 -31.54 -5.68 10.23
N ALA A 7 -30.58 -5.45 11.12
CA ALA A 7 -29.42 -4.63 10.87
C ALA A 7 -28.77 -5.04 9.54
N ASN A 8 -28.62 -4.08 8.64
CA ASN A 8 -27.85 -4.22 7.41
C ASN A 8 -26.40 -4.59 7.77
N GLY A 9 -26.10 -5.88 7.82
CA GLY A 9 -24.76 -6.40 8.00
C GLY A 9 -23.92 -6.07 6.76
N VAL A 10 -23.15 -4.99 6.83
CA VAL A 10 -22.10 -4.72 5.83
C VAL A 10 -21.10 -5.88 5.92
N LYS A 11 -21.08 -6.75 4.90
CA LYS A 11 -20.06 -7.80 4.80
C LYS A 11 -18.72 -7.13 4.47
N THR A 12 -17.90 -6.89 5.48
CA THR A 12 -16.54 -6.37 5.30
C THR A 12 -15.73 -7.40 4.52
N LYS A 13 -15.09 -7.00 3.43
CA LYS A 13 -14.22 -7.92 2.68
C LYS A 13 -12.97 -8.17 3.53
N GLY A 14 -12.46 -9.42 3.58
CA GLY A 14 -11.34 -9.80 4.47
C GLY A 14 -10.10 -8.89 4.40
N TRP A 15 -9.85 -8.24 3.25
CA TRP A 15 -8.77 -7.28 3.06
C TRP A 15 -8.95 -5.93 3.76
N GLU A 16 -10.15 -5.58 4.23
CA GLU A 16 -10.39 -4.37 5.01
C GLU A 16 -9.84 -4.46 6.45
N LEU A 17 -9.62 -5.68 6.93
CA LEU A 17 -9.08 -5.98 8.27
C LEU A 17 -7.57 -6.31 8.25
N MET A 18 -6.97 -6.40 7.07
CA MET A 18 -5.59 -6.84 6.91
C MET A 18 -4.58 -5.70 6.96
N TYR A 19 -3.34 -6.07 7.30
CA TYR A 19 -2.21 -5.17 7.36
C TYR A 19 -1.03 -5.71 6.54
N ILE A 20 -0.24 -4.80 5.98
CA ILE A 20 0.94 -5.12 5.17
C ILE A 20 2.17 -4.48 5.84
N HIS A 21 3.13 -5.31 6.23
CA HIS A 21 4.41 -4.85 6.75
C HIS A 21 5.33 -4.42 5.60
N LEU A 22 5.68 -3.13 5.58
CA LEU A 22 6.48 -2.50 4.53
C LEU A 22 7.99 -2.52 4.81
N GLY A 23 8.43 -2.88 6.02
CA GLY A 23 9.85 -2.85 6.42
C GLY A 23 10.05 -1.96 7.64
N GLY A 24 11.17 -2.14 8.36
CA GLY A 24 11.40 -1.48 9.64
C GLY A 24 10.20 -1.67 10.58
N GLU A 25 9.73 -0.58 11.17
CA GLU A 25 8.52 -0.54 12.03
C GLU A 25 7.24 -0.13 11.25
N LYS A 26 7.29 -0.08 9.91
CA LYS A 26 6.19 0.48 9.10
C LYS A 26 5.19 -0.58 8.66
N ILE A 27 3.94 -0.38 9.05
CA ILE A 27 2.78 -1.21 8.67
C ILE A 27 1.68 -0.30 8.11
N ILE A 28 0.99 -0.75 7.07
CA ILE A 28 -0.21 -0.08 6.52
C ILE A 28 -1.41 -1.01 6.52
N ARG A 29 -2.63 -0.47 6.50
CA ARG A 29 -3.83 -1.26 6.19
C ARG A 29 -3.82 -1.66 4.72
N ALA A 30 -4.16 -2.91 4.41
CA ALA A 30 -4.25 -3.38 3.04
C ALA A 30 -5.29 -2.57 2.23
N ALA A 31 -6.35 -2.08 2.88
CA ALA A 31 -7.34 -1.22 2.25
C ALA A 31 -6.85 0.16 1.83
N GLU A 32 -5.67 0.59 2.30
CA GLU A 32 -5.04 1.84 1.88
C GLU A 32 -4.12 1.64 0.68
N LEU A 33 -3.79 0.40 0.32
CA LEU A 33 -2.88 0.09 -0.79
C LEU A 33 -3.53 0.45 -2.13
N VAL A 34 -2.85 1.27 -2.92
CA VAL A 34 -3.25 1.65 -4.29
C VAL A 34 -2.38 0.91 -5.30
N ALA A 35 -1.06 0.89 -5.12
CA ALA A 35 -0.13 0.22 -6.03
C ALA A 35 1.19 -0.17 -5.34
N ILE A 36 1.88 -1.16 -5.91
CA ILE A 36 3.25 -1.55 -5.56
C ILE A 36 4.07 -1.55 -6.85
N PHE A 37 5.19 -0.84 -6.85
CA PHE A 37 6.13 -0.76 -7.96
C PHE A 37 7.51 -1.23 -7.53
N ASP A 38 8.26 -1.79 -8.47
CA ASP A 38 9.69 -1.97 -8.33
C ASP A 38 10.41 -0.60 -8.36
N ILE A 39 11.49 -0.43 -7.60
CA ILE A 39 12.21 0.85 -7.52
C ILE A 39 12.76 1.30 -8.88
N SER A 40 13.03 0.36 -9.79
CA SER A 40 13.47 0.64 -11.17
C SER A 40 12.52 1.55 -11.95
N ILE A 41 11.28 1.74 -11.50
CA ILE A 41 10.34 2.68 -12.11
C ILE A 41 10.82 4.14 -12.08
N GLU A 42 11.70 4.53 -11.16
CA GLU A 42 12.33 5.87 -11.19
C GLU A 42 13.18 6.09 -12.45
N GLN A 43 13.71 5.01 -13.02
CA GLN A 43 14.49 5.06 -14.25
C GLN A 43 13.59 5.00 -15.51
N SER A 44 12.30 4.69 -15.34
CA SER A 44 11.32 4.55 -16.41
C SER A 44 10.82 5.89 -16.98
N SER A 45 9.75 5.84 -17.77
CA SER A 45 9.21 6.95 -18.58
C SER A 45 9.12 8.30 -17.86
N LYS A 46 9.06 9.38 -18.64
CA LYS A 46 8.90 10.77 -18.15
C LYS A 46 7.72 10.92 -17.17
N LEU A 47 6.64 10.16 -17.39
CA LEU A 47 5.44 10.19 -16.55
C LEU A 47 5.70 9.65 -15.13
N SER A 48 6.41 8.53 -15.01
CA SER A 48 6.76 7.92 -13.71
C SER A 48 7.66 8.86 -12.90
N LYS A 49 8.65 9.47 -13.56
CA LYS A 49 9.54 10.47 -12.96
C LYS A 49 8.75 11.69 -12.46
N GLN A 50 7.80 12.18 -13.25
CA GLN A 50 6.93 13.29 -12.86
C GLN A 50 6.03 12.93 -11.67
N PHE A 51 5.44 11.73 -11.65
CA PHE A 51 4.61 11.28 -10.52
C PHE A 51 5.40 11.29 -9.21
N VAL A 52 6.59 10.66 -9.21
CA VAL A 52 7.48 10.62 -8.04
C VAL A 52 7.92 12.01 -7.61
N ALA A 53 8.33 12.86 -8.55
CA ALA A 53 8.76 14.22 -8.25
C ALA A 53 7.63 15.06 -7.61
N GLN A 54 6.39 14.92 -8.10
CA GLN A 54 5.24 15.61 -7.53
C GLN A 54 4.87 15.07 -6.14
N ALA A 55 4.92 13.76 -5.93
CA ALA A 55 4.69 13.16 -4.61
C ALA A 55 5.71 13.66 -3.58
N ARG A 56 7.01 13.70 -3.95
CA ARG A 56 8.07 14.26 -3.11
C ARG A 56 7.80 15.73 -2.76
N LYS A 57 7.35 16.53 -3.74
CA LYS A 57 7.04 17.96 -3.56
C LYS A 57 5.89 18.20 -2.58
N ARG A 58 4.91 17.28 -2.51
CA ARG A 58 3.76 17.38 -1.59
C ARG A 58 4.08 16.95 -0.15
N LYS A 59 5.32 16.51 0.14
CA LYS A 59 5.75 15.90 1.41
C LYS A 59 5.02 14.59 1.74
N ASP A 60 4.43 13.95 0.75
CA ASP A 60 3.71 12.68 0.91
C ASP A 60 4.65 11.48 0.71
N VAL A 61 5.96 11.66 0.86
CA VAL A 61 6.95 10.58 0.66
C VAL A 61 7.66 10.25 1.96
N GLU A 62 7.72 8.97 2.29
CA GLU A 62 8.47 8.45 3.42
C GLU A 62 9.42 7.33 2.97
N VAL A 63 10.69 7.46 3.32
CA VAL A 63 11.69 6.39 3.13
C VAL A 63 11.75 5.58 4.41
N ILE A 64 11.64 4.26 4.29
CA ILE A 64 11.59 3.34 5.42
C ILE A 64 12.98 2.75 5.64
N GLY A 65 13.51 2.98 6.85
CA GLY A 65 14.83 2.47 7.24
C GLY A 65 15.98 3.20 6.55
N GLU A 66 17.20 2.68 6.78
CA GLU A 66 18.45 3.23 6.24
C GLU A 66 18.93 2.48 4.99
N GLU A 67 18.35 1.30 4.72
CA GLU A 67 18.66 0.50 3.54
C GLU A 67 18.16 1.15 2.25
N GLU A 68 18.80 0.80 1.13
CA GLU A 68 18.33 1.20 -0.19
C GLU A 68 16.93 0.64 -0.47
N ALA A 69 16.04 1.50 -0.97
CA ALA A 69 14.69 1.13 -1.31
C ALA A 69 14.68 0.17 -2.51
N LYS A 70 13.93 -0.92 -2.38
CA LYS A 70 13.74 -1.93 -3.43
C LYS A 70 12.36 -1.83 -4.09
N SER A 71 11.43 -1.13 -3.46
CA SER A 71 10.09 -0.90 -4.01
C SER A 71 9.49 0.44 -3.59
N ILE A 72 8.48 0.87 -4.35
CA ILE A 72 7.65 2.02 -4.06
C ILE A 72 6.22 1.53 -3.80
N VAL A 73 5.66 1.88 -2.66
CA VAL A 73 4.29 1.54 -2.26
C VAL A 73 3.46 2.81 -2.26
N VAL A 74 2.45 2.86 -3.12
CA VAL A 74 1.51 3.98 -3.19
C VAL A 74 0.27 3.64 -2.38
N THR A 75 -0.08 4.51 -1.45
CA THR A 75 -1.32 4.45 -0.70
C THR A 75 -2.22 5.64 -1.03
N LYS A 76 -3.44 5.67 -0.50
CA LYS A 76 -4.37 6.80 -0.71
C LYS A 76 -3.83 8.14 -0.18
N SER A 77 -2.96 8.10 0.83
CA SER A 77 -2.47 9.31 1.52
C SER A 77 -0.97 9.53 1.40
N LYS A 78 -0.18 8.47 1.19
CA LYS A 78 1.29 8.54 1.22
C LYS A 78 1.95 7.58 0.24
N VAL A 79 3.16 7.91 -0.18
CA VAL A 79 4.07 7.06 -0.95
C VAL A 79 5.22 6.63 -0.04
N TYR A 80 5.45 5.32 0.04
CA TYR A 80 6.52 4.74 0.83
C TYR A 80 7.60 4.15 -0.05
N TYR A 81 8.85 4.43 0.28
CA TYR A 81 10.02 3.76 -0.26
C TYR A 81 10.41 2.66 0.71
N SER A 82 10.24 1.41 0.28
CA SER A 82 10.39 0.24 1.12
C SER A 82 11.67 -0.52 0.80
N PRO A 83 12.41 -1.03 1.80
CA PRO A 83 13.56 -1.91 1.60
C PRO A 83 13.16 -3.35 1.19
N ILE A 84 11.85 -3.65 1.19
CA ILE A 84 11.30 -4.95 0.81
C ILE A 84 10.99 -4.95 -0.69
N SER A 85 11.25 -6.07 -1.37
CA SER A 85 10.97 -6.18 -2.80
C SER A 85 9.47 -6.12 -3.12
N SER A 86 9.15 -5.58 -4.29
CA SER A 86 7.78 -5.51 -4.82
C SER A 86 7.10 -6.89 -4.88
N SER A 87 7.86 -7.92 -5.27
CA SER A 87 7.41 -9.32 -5.34
C SER A 87 7.04 -9.90 -3.96
N THR A 88 7.78 -9.56 -2.91
CA THR A 88 7.50 -10.01 -1.53
C THR A 88 6.27 -9.31 -0.98
N LEU A 89 6.16 -7.99 -1.17
CA LEU A 89 5.00 -7.21 -0.74
C LEU A 89 3.71 -7.66 -1.44
N LYS A 90 3.78 -7.98 -2.74
CA LYS A 90 2.66 -8.52 -3.50
C LYS A 90 2.17 -9.87 -2.95
N LYS A 91 3.08 -10.77 -2.57
CA LYS A 91 2.69 -12.05 -1.92
C LYS A 91 1.96 -11.80 -0.60
N ARG A 92 2.43 -10.84 0.20
CA ARG A 92 1.81 -10.45 1.48
C ARG A 92 0.45 -9.77 1.30
N SER A 93 0.25 -9.00 0.22
CA SER A 93 -1.04 -8.37 -0.07
C SER A 93 -2.10 -9.37 -0.55
N HIS A 94 -1.68 -10.46 -1.22
CA HIS A 94 -2.60 -11.43 -1.80
C HIS A 94 -2.95 -12.62 -0.91
N HIS A 95 -2.22 -12.87 0.18
CA HIS A 95 -2.50 -14.00 1.07
C HIS A 95 -3.92 -13.97 1.67
N PHE A 96 -4.56 -12.80 1.60
CA PHE A 96 -5.84 -12.42 2.18
C PHE A 96 -7.11 -12.84 1.42
N ALA A 97 -6.97 -13.14 0.12
CA ALA A 97 -8.08 -13.09 -0.83
C ALA A 97 -8.76 -14.44 -1.09
N THR A 98 -8.36 -15.52 -0.42
CA THR A 98 -8.78 -16.90 -0.77
C THR A 98 -9.37 -17.68 0.42
N THR A 99 -10.12 -17.05 1.33
CA THR A 99 -10.89 -17.80 2.34
C THR A 99 -12.28 -17.21 2.51
#